data_AF-A0A3B9GCH6-F1
#
_entry.id   AF-A0A3B9GCH6-F1
#
_cell.length_a   1.000
_cell.length_b   1.000
_cell.length_c   1.000
_cell.angle_alpha   90.00
_cell.angle_beta   90.00
_cell.angle_gamma   90.00
#
_symmetry.space_group_name_H-M   'P 1'
#
loop_
_entity.id
_entity.type
_entity.pdbx_description
1 polymer ?
#
loop_
_entity_poly.entity_id
_entity_poly.type
_entity_poly.pdbx_seq_one_letter_code
_entity_poly.pdbx_strand_id
1 'polypeptide(L)'
;MGLFSSLNTDRQNFDVSAADDQLSVDLTRFIIGSTPLGKEPWGGDSFAEQLEKNITLKSDQYGYELGVKNGKLDYAFFTIKDFKGIFLVKGKSLLLSSTTTREVVISIFGEPYWTDTDNSEIILFYEFQESTTELQFEFPDGEHLGFITLMKGGILSKQEQRESYGVTKPWPPEERQ
;
A
#
# COMPACT_ATOMS: atom_id res chain seq x y z
N MET A 1 -34.28 -31.95 -11.94
CA MET A 1 -32.99 -31.32 -12.30
C MET A 1 -33.11 -29.83 -12.11
N GLY A 2 -32.62 -29.31 -10.99
CA GLY A 2 -32.48 -27.89 -10.73
C GLY A 2 -31.17 -27.73 -9.98
N LEU A 3 -30.10 -27.49 -10.72
CA LEU A 3 -28.75 -27.39 -10.19
C LEU A 3 -28.62 -26.06 -9.45
N PHE A 4 -28.23 -26.14 -8.19
CA PHE A 4 -27.73 -25.04 -7.39
C PHE A 4 -26.47 -24.48 -8.06
N SER A 5 -26.44 -23.18 -8.29
CA SER A 5 -25.21 -22.44 -8.59
C SER A 5 -25.09 -21.33 -7.57
N SER A 6 -24.48 -21.67 -6.43
CA SER A 6 -24.02 -20.70 -5.45
C SER A 6 -22.95 -19.81 -6.10
N LEU A 7 -23.25 -18.53 -6.27
CA LEU A 7 -22.22 -17.53 -6.55
C LEU A 7 -21.36 -17.39 -5.30
N ASN A 8 -20.23 -18.10 -5.33
CA ASN A 8 -19.14 -17.94 -4.38
C ASN A 8 -18.59 -16.52 -4.59
N THR A 9 -19.12 -15.57 -3.83
CA THR A 9 -18.53 -14.25 -3.74
C THR A 9 -17.51 -14.40 -2.63
N ASP A 10 -16.22 -14.31 -2.93
CA ASP A 10 -15.13 -14.17 -1.95
C ASP A 10 -15.26 -12.82 -1.22
N ARG A 11 -16.38 -12.65 -0.53
CA ARG A 11 -16.68 -11.57 0.40
C ARG A 11 -16.07 -11.98 1.71
N GLN A 12 -14.83 -11.57 1.92
CA GLN A 12 -14.37 -11.46 3.28
C GLN A 12 -15.09 -10.25 3.87
N ASN A 13 -16.12 -10.53 4.68
CA ASN A 13 -16.70 -9.56 5.59
C ASN A 13 -15.58 -9.08 6.50
N PHE A 14 -14.92 -7.99 6.14
CA PHE A 14 -14.20 -7.20 7.11
C PHE A 14 -15.27 -6.55 7.97
N ASP A 15 -15.45 -7.10 9.17
CA ASP A 15 -16.25 -6.49 10.21
C ASP A 15 -15.50 -5.25 10.71
N VAL A 16 -15.47 -4.20 9.88
CA VAL A 16 -14.99 -2.89 10.28
C VAL A 16 -16.18 -2.25 10.97
N SER A 17 -16.22 -2.36 12.29
CA SER A 17 -17.20 -1.66 13.11
C SER A 17 -17.22 -0.20 12.70
N ALA A 18 -18.37 0.28 12.20
CA ALA A 18 -18.65 1.65 11.78
C ALA A 18 -18.65 2.68 12.93
N ALA A 19 -17.75 2.51 13.90
CA ALA A 19 -17.65 3.32 15.11
C ALA A 19 -16.37 4.17 15.19
N ASP A 20 -15.42 3.97 14.27
CA ASP A 20 -14.30 4.88 14.05
C ASP A 20 -14.26 5.23 12.56
N ASP A 21 -14.48 6.50 12.19
CA ASP A 21 -14.39 7.05 10.81
C ASP A 21 -12.94 7.04 10.26
N GLN A 22 -12.09 6.21 10.85
CA GLN A 22 -10.67 6.17 10.64
C GLN A 22 -10.33 5.31 9.42
N LEU A 23 -9.55 5.85 8.48
CA LEU A 23 -9.14 5.11 7.29
C LEU A 23 -8.27 3.90 7.66
N SER A 24 -8.73 2.69 7.35
CA SER A 24 -7.97 1.46 7.51
C SER A 24 -7.15 1.14 6.26
N VAL A 25 -5.92 0.67 6.44
CA VAL A 25 -5.03 0.31 5.33
C VAL A 25 -4.39 -1.06 5.60
N ASP A 26 -4.78 -2.09 4.87
CA ASP A 26 -4.14 -3.41 4.95
C ASP A 26 -2.92 -3.46 4.02
N LEU A 27 -1.73 -3.41 4.62
CA LEU A 27 -0.44 -3.39 3.92
C LEU A 27 -0.05 -4.74 3.30
N THR A 28 -0.72 -5.83 3.71
CA THR A 28 -0.46 -7.17 3.15
C THR A 28 -1.44 -7.57 2.05
N ARG A 29 -2.63 -6.99 2.08
CA ARG A 29 -3.70 -7.25 1.12
C ARG A 29 -3.90 -6.11 0.12
N PHE A 30 -3.24 -4.98 0.35
CA PHE A 30 -3.31 -3.78 -0.47
C PHE A 30 -4.74 -3.24 -0.55
N ILE A 31 -5.40 -3.10 0.60
CA ILE A 31 -6.77 -2.60 0.71
C ILE A 31 -6.76 -1.27 1.46
N ILE A 32 -7.37 -0.24 0.88
CA ILE A 32 -7.56 1.08 1.48
C ILE A 32 -9.06 1.23 1.74
N GLY A 33 -9.45 1.42 3.00
CA GLY A 33 -10.85 1.27 3.42
C GLY A 33 -11.34 -0.13 3.10
N SER A 34 -12.30 -0.23 2.19
CA SER A 34 -12.83 -1.48 1.62
C SER A 34 -12.41 -1.72 0.17
N THR A 35 -11.61 -0.84 -0.41
CA THR A 35 -11.20 -0.88 -1.82
C THR A 35 -9.81 -1.50 -1.98
N PRO A 36 -9.68 -2.66 -2.63
CA PRO A 36 -8.37 -3.17 -3.03
C PRO A 36 -7.72 -2.30 -4.10
N LEU A 37 -6.40 -2.17 -4.03
CA LEU A 37 -5.61 -1.51 -5.05
C LEU A 37 -5.88 -2.14 -6.44
N GLY A 38 -6.01 -1.28 -7.44
CA GLY A 38 -6.35 -1.64 -8.81
C GLY A 38 -7.81 -1.98 -9.07
N LYS A 39 -8.71 -1.81 -8.08
CA LYS A 39 -10.17 -1.88 -8.23
C LYS A 39 -10.80 -0.49 -8.21
N GLU A 40 -12.03 -0.40 -8.67
CA GLU A 40 -12.82 0.84 -8.57
C GLU A 40 -13.15 1.12 -7.10
N PRO A 41 -13.05 2.38 -6.62
CA PRO A 41 -13.47 2.74 -5.28
C PRO A 41 -14.89 2.26 -4.96
N TRP A 42 -15.04 1.57 -3.84
CA TRP A 42 -16.35 1.13 -3.38
C TRP A 42 -17.15 2.32 -2.84
N GLY A 43 -18.40 2.48 -3.27
CA GLY A 43 -19.22 3.64 -2.90
C GLY A 43 -19.52 3.82 -1.40
N GLY A 44 -19.19 2.85 -0.55
CA GLY A 44 -19.26 3.01 0.91
C GLY A 44 -17.96 3.51 1.55
N ASP A 45 -16.86 3.61 0.80
CA ASP A 45 -15.65 4.27 1.27
C ASP A 45 -15.82 5.79 1.21
N SER A 46 -15.41 6.49 2.28
CA SER A 46 -15.59 7.94 2.44
C SER A 46 -14.89 8.79 1.35
N PHE A 47 -13.90 8.21 0.68
CA PHE A 47 -13.15 8.85 -0.41
C PHE A 47 -13.75 8.63 -1.81
N ALA A 48 -14.70 7.69 -1.98
CA ALA A 48 -15.15 7.25 -3.31
C ALA A 48 -15.75 8.38 -4.14
N GLU A 49 -16.72 9.12 -3.58
CA GLU A 49 -17.37 10.25 -4.28
C GLU A 49 -16.40 11.36 -4.69
N GLN A 50 -15.31 11.53 -3.94
CA GLN A 50 -14.31 12.55 -4.24
C GLN A 50 -13.39 12.10 -5.39
N LEU A 51 -13.03 10.81 -5.41
CA LEU A 51 -12.22 10.21 -6.47
C LEU A 51 -12.99 9.98 -7.78
N GLU A 52 -14.33 9.97 -7.76
CA GLU A 52 -15.14 10.05 -8.98
C GLU A 52 -15.01 11.40 -9.69
N LYS A 53 -14.81 12.48 -8.93
CA LYS A 53 -14.75 13.86 -9.43
C LYS A 53 -13.33 14.30 -9.74
N ASN A 54 -12.35 13.78 -9.00
CA ASN A 54 -10.94 14.15 -9.10
C ASN A 54 -10.08 12.90 -9.20
N ILE A 55 -9.04 12.94 -10.04
CA ILE A 55 -8.12 11.80 -10.17
C ILE A 55 -7.23 11.58 -8.94
N THR A 56 -7.14 12.57 -8.05
CA THR A 56 -6.36 12.53 -6.82
C THR A 56 -7.16 13.16 -5.69
N LEU A 57 -7.08 12.55 -4.50
CA LEU A 57 -7.56 13.09 -3.25
C LEU A 57 -6.38 13.20 -2.27
N LYS A 58 -6.03 14.43 -1.90
CA LYS A 58 -5.03 14.70 -0.87
C LYS A 58 -5.70 15.25 0.38
N SER A 59 -5.34 14.69 1.53
CA SER A 59 -5.74 15.21 2.84
C SER A 59 -4.54 15.41 3.75
N ASP A 60 -4.02 16.64 3.78
CA ASP A 60 -2.92 17.01 4.69
C ASP A 60 -3.34 16.87 6.16
N GLN A 61 -4.63 17.11 6.49
CA GLN A 61 -5.16 16.96 7.84
C GLN A 61 -5.15 15.50 8.36
N TYR A 62 -5.24 14.52 7.45
CA TYR A 62 -5.30 13.10 7.77
C TYR A 62 -4.06 12.32 7.28
N GLY A 63 -3.07 13.02 6.71
CA GLY A 63 -1.77 12.47 6.32
C GLY A 63 -1.83 11.44 5.20
N TYR A 64 -2.71 11.60 4.22
CA TYR A 64 -2.78 10.68 3.08
C TYR A 64 -3.04 11.37 1.75
N GLU A 65 -2.64 10.70 0.68
CA GLU A 65 -3.02 10.98 -0.70
C GLU A 65 -3.43 9.68 -1.40
N LEU A 66 -4.55 9.71 -2.11
CA LEU A 66 -5.05 8.59 -2.92
C LEU A 66 -5.14 9.04 -4.37
N GLY A 67 -4.74 8.19 -5.31
CA GLY A 67 -4.88 8.46 -6.73
C GLY A 67 -5.57 7.35 -7.48
N VAL A 68 -6.34 7.72 -8.50
CA VAL A 68 -7.01 6.80 -9.41
C VAL A 68 -6.48 6.95 -10.84
N LYS A 69 -6.47 5.83 -11.56
CA LYS A 69 -6.13 5.77 -12.99
C LYS A 69 -7.16 4.89 -13.69
N ASN A 70 -7.79 5.43 -14.73
CA ASN A 70 -8.89 4.76 -15.44
C ASN A 70 -10.01 4.30 -14.49
N GLY A 71 -10.37 5.14 -13.52
CA GLY A 71 -11.42 4.88 -12.51
C GLY A 71 -11.03 3.89 -11.41
N LYS A 72 -9.80 3.37 -11.41
CA LYS A 72 -9.33 2.37 -10.44
C LYS A 72 -8.31 2.99 -9.50
N LEU A 73 -8.37 2.65 -8.22
CA LEU A 73 -7.37 3.05 -7.23
C LEU A 73 -5.99 2.57 -7.68
N ASP A 74 -5.08 3.50 -7.92
CA ASP A 74 -3.78 3.26 -8.55
C ASP A 74 -2.64 3.34 -7.53
N TYR A 75 -2.72 4.30 -6.60
CA TYR A 75 -1.79 4.42 -5.49
C TYR A 75 -2.42 4.99 -4.23
N ALA A 76 -1.74 4.77 -3.11
CA ALA A 76 -1.97 5.43 -1.84
C ALA A 76 -0.63 5.82 -1.22
N PHE A 77 -0.52 7.05 -0.75
CA PHE A 77 0.65 7.63 -0.11
C PHE A 77 0.28 8.12 1.28
N PHE A 78 1.13 7.87 2.27
CA PHE A 78 0.87 8.19 3.67
C PHE A 78 2.05 8.92 4.30
N THR A 79 1.78 10.09 4.89
CA THR A 79 2.74 10.84 5.71
C THR A 79 2.61 10.39 7.15
N ILE A 80 3.58 9.64 7.66
CA ILE A 80 3.46 8.92 8.94
C ILE A 80 3.23 9.83 10.14
N LYS A 81 3.84 11.02 10.14
CA LYS A 81 3.65 12.00 11.23
C LYS A 81 2.21 12.50 11.34
N ASP A 82 1.50 12.58 10.22
CA ASP A 82 0.18 13.20 10.13
C ASP A 82 -0.93 12.17 9.91
N PHE A 83 -0.57 10.92 9.62
CA PHE A 83 -1.52 9.87 9.32
C PHE A 83 -2.36 9.54 10.55
N LYS A 84 -3.66 9.79 10.44
CA LYS A 84 -4.62 9.51 11.49
C LYS A 84 -5.43 8.27 11.19
N GLY A 85 -4.95 7.36 10.36
CA GLY A 85 -5.60 6.08 10.06
C GLY A 85 -5.04 4.90 10.88
N ILE A 86 -5.41 3.67 10.52
CA ILE A 86 -4.85 2.45 11.10
C ILE A 86 -4.20 1.61 9.99
N PHE A 87 -2.96 1.19 10.21
CA PHE A 87 -2.34 0.16 9.38
C PHE A 87 -2.68 -1.24 9.90
N LEU A 88 -2.91 -2.17 8.99
CA LEU A 88 -3.16 -3.57 9.27
C LEU A 88 -2.11 -4.44 8.57
N VAL A 89 -1.67 -5.49 9.26
CA VAL A 89 -0.86 -6.58 8.69
C VAL A 89 -1.54 -7.89 9.05
N LYS A 90 -1.90 -8.68 8.04
CA LYS A 90 -2.64 -9.95 8.22
C LYS A 90 -3.91 -9.76 9.07
N GLY A 91 -4.63 -8.65 8.82
CA GLY A 91 -5.86 -8.28 9.53
C GLY A 91 -5.69 -7.82 10.98
N LYS A 92 -4.46 -7.62 11.48
CA LYS A 92 -4.20 -7.10 12.83
C LYS A 92 -3.66 -5.68 12.77
N SER A 93 -4.10 -4.83 13.69
CA SER A 93 -3.56 -3.48 13.84
C SER A 93 -2.05 -3.50 14.06
N LEU A 94 -1.36 -2.67 13.29
CA LEU A 94 0.07 -2.44 13.35
C LEU A 94 0.32 -0.97 13.67
N LEU A 95 1.04 -0.73 14.76
CA LEU A 95 1.50 0.61 15.11
C LEU A 95 2.76 0.94 14.32
N LEU A 96 2.63 1.81 13.32
CA LEU A 96 3.74 2.46 12.64
C LEU A 96 3.74 3.95 12.99
N SER A 97 4.92 4.52 13.20
CA SER A 97 5.08 5.90 13.63
C SER A 97 6.42 6.47 13.17
N SER A 98 6.64 7.77 13.40
CA SER A 98 7.91 8.44 13.08
C SER A 98 9.07 8.02 14.00
N THR A 99 8.89 7.01 14.86
CA THR A 99 9.98 6.37 15.61
C THR A 99 10.22 4.93 15.15
N THR A 100 9.46 4.45 14.15
CA THR A 100 9.64 3.11 13.59
C THR A 100 10.91 3.10 12.74
N THR A 101 11.82 2.16 13.02
CA THR A 101 13.07 2.01 12.26
C THR A 101 12.95 0.96 11.16
N ARG A 102 13.91 0.94 10.23
CA ARG A 102 13.98 -0.06 9.16
C ARG A 102 14.05 -1.50 9.69
N GLU A 103 14.75 -1.74 10.80
CA GLU A 103 14.88 -3.06 11.41
C GLU A 103 13.52 -3.57 11.90
N VAL A 104 12.70 -2.68 12.44
CA VAL A 104 11.32 -3.02 12.84
C VAL A 104 10.50 -3.40 11.61
N VAL A 105 10.56 -2.61 10.52
CA VAL A 105 9.86 -2.93 9.27
C VAL A 105 10.30 -4.29 8.72
N ILE A 106 11.61 -4.54 8.61
CA ILE A 106 12.16 -5.81 8.12
C ILE A 106 11.72 -6.98 9.01
N SER A 107 11.66 -6.80 10.34
CA SER A 107 11.18 -7.86 11.24
C SER A 107 9.71 -8.25 11.02
N ILE A 108 8.89 -7.34 10.49
CA ILE A 108 7.45 -7.55 10.26
C ILE A 108 7.20 -8.10 8.84
N PHE A 109 7.86 -7.52 7.84
CA PHE A 109 7.61 -7.78 6.42
C PHE A 109 8.63 -8.73 5.77
N GLY A 110 9.71 -9.06 6.49
CA GLY A 110 10.85 -9.80 5.96
C GLY A 110 11.78 -8.90 5.15
N GLU A 111 12.73 -9.53 4.46
CA GLU A 111 13.67 -8.83 3.59
C GLU A 111 12.95 -8.14 2.43
N PRO A 112 13.28 -6.88 2.12
CA PRO A 112 12.77 -6.20 0.94
C PRO A 112 13.32 -6.85 -0.33
N TYR A 113 12.60 -6.68 -1.43
CA TYR A 113 13.12 -7.08 -2.73
C TYR A 113 14.34 -6.23 -3.09
N TRP A 114 14.28 -4.92 -2.87
CA TRP A 114 15.41 -4.02 -3.07
C TRP A 114 15.48 -2.97 -1.96
N THR A 115 16.68 -2.52 -1.65
CA THR A 115 16.90 -1.39 -0.74
C THR A 115 17.71 -0.36 -1.51
N ASP A 116 17.15 0.83 -1.66
CA ASP A 116 17.92 1.99 -2.08
C ASP A 116 18.45 2.71 -0.84
N THR A 117 19.69 3.18 -0.91
CA THR A 117 20.35 3.90 0.18
C THR A 117 21.23 4.96 -0.43
N ASP A 118 20.91 6.22 -0.17
CA ASP A 118 21.72 7.36 -0.55
C ASP A 118 22.25 8.10 0.68
N ASN A 119 22.86 9.29 0.48
CA ASN A 119 23.58 10.02 1.53
C ASN A 119 22.69 10.59 2.65
N SER A 120 21.37 10.34 2.66
CA SER A 120 20.49 10.66 3.78
C SER A 120 19.18 9.88 3.82
N GLU A 121 18.82 9.16 2.75
CA GLU A 121 17.54 8.49 2.63
C GLU A 121 17.72 6.97 2.45
N ILE A 122 16.77 6.21 2.99
CA ILE A 122 16.63 4.77 2.73
C ILE A 122 15.23 4.52 2.20
N ILE A 123 15.12 3.71 1.15
CA ILE A 123 13.83 3.23 0.63
C ILE A 123 13.86 1.71 0.56
N LEU A 124 12.91 1.06 1.23
CA LEU A 124 12.70 -0.39 1.16
C LEU A 124 11.60 -0.69 0.16
N PHE A 125 11.92 -1.42 -0.92
CA PHE A 125 10.98 -1.83 -1.95
C PHE A 125 10.52 -3.27 -1.73
N TYR A 126 9.23 -3.47 -1.51
CA TYR A 126 8.61 -4.78 -1.40
C TYR A 126 7.68 -5.05 -2.58
N GLU A 127 7.91 -6.18 -3.24
CA GLU A 127 7.11 -6.63 -4.39
C GLU A 127 6.17 -7.77 -4.01
N PHE A 128 4.94 -7.70 -4.51
CA PHE A 128 3.86 -8.65 -4.24
C PHE A 128 3.04 -8.96 -5.49
N GLN A 129 2.26 -10.05 -5.40
CA GLN A 129 1.26 -10.45 -6.42
C GLN A 129 1.87 -10.49 -7.84
N GLU A 130 2.95 -11.23 -8.03
CA GLU A 130 3.62 -11.35 -9.34
C GLU A 130 4.06 -9.98 -9.92
N SER A 131 4.60 -9.09 -9.08
CA SER A 131 5.04 -7.73 -9.46
C SER A 131 3.94 -6.80 -9.95
N THR A 132 2.69 -7.09 -9.59
CA THR A 132 1.56 -6.20 -9.90
C THR A 132 1.33 -5.15 -8.82
N THR A 133 1.95 -5.30 -7.64
CA THR A 133 1.83 -4.35 -6.53
C THR A 133 3.16 -4.17 -5.81
N GLU A 134 3.47 -2.93 -5.49
CA GLU A 134 4.67 -2.53 -4.75
C GLU A 134 4.27 -1.78 -3.47
N LEU A 135 5.01 -2.03 -2.40
CA LEU A 135 4.95 -1.33 -1.13
C LEU A 135 6.33 -0.75 -0.83
N GLN A 136 6.38 0.54 -0.57
CA GLN A 136 7.60 1.24 -0.17
C GLN A 136 7.50 1.72 1.27
N PHE A 137 8.59 1.58 1.99
CA PHE A 137 8.83 2.26 3.26
C PHE A 137 10.01 3.20 3.08
N GLU A 138 9.77 4.50 3.26
CA GLU A 138 10.76 5.55 3.03
C GLU A 138 11.19 6.14 4.38
N PHE A 139 12.51 6.26 4.56
CA PHE A 139 13.18 6.77 5.75
C PHE A 139 13.98 8.02 5.35
N PRO A 140 13.37 9.21 5.33
CA PRO A 140 13.98 10.42 4.76
C PRO A 140 15.19 10.95 5.52
N ASP A 141 15.36 10.53 6.78
CA ASP A 141 16.53 10.82 7.61
C ASP A 141 17.48 9.61 7.74
N GLY A 142 17.18 8.52 7.02
CA GLY A 142 17.93 7.27 7.03
C GLY A 142 17.71 6.39 8.25
N GLU A 143 16.85 6.79 9.20
CA GLU A 143 16.66 6.08 10.47
C GLU A 143 15.18 5.82 10.77
N HIS A 144 14.32 6.81 10.56
CA HIS A 144 12.93 6.81 10.97
C HIS A 144 11.96 6.85 9.81
N LEU A 145 10.90 6.07 9.92
CA LEU A 145 9.87 5.97 8.89
C LEU A 145 9.15 7.31 8.70
N GLY A 146 9.26 7.87 7.50
CA GLY A 146 8.60 9.12 7.11
C GLY A 146 7.36 8.89 6.25
N PHE A 147 7.47 7.98 5.28
CA PHE A 147 6.42 7.73 4.30
C PHE A 147 6.17 6.24 4.05
N ILE A 148 4.93 5.93 3.67
CA ILE A 148 4.53 4.64 3.14
C ILE A 148 3.81 4.87 1.81
N THR A 149 4.20 4.10 0.79
CA THR A 149 3.59 4.17 -0.54
C THR A 149 3.12 2.79 -0.97
N LEU A 150 1.86 2.65 -1.38
CA LEU A 150 1.31 1.46 -2.04
C LEU A 150 0.97 1.83 -3.48
N MET A 151 1.37 1.02 -4.46
CA MET A 151 1.07 1.30 -5.86
C MET A 151 0.82 0.07 -6.71
N LYS A 152 -0.11 0.23 -7.66
CA LYS A 152 -0.44 -0.76 -8.67
C LYS A 152 0.54 -0.66 -9.82
N GLY A 153 1.41 -1.66 -9.93
CA GLY A 153 2.57 -1.62 -10.82
C GLY A 153 3.65 -0.73 -10.23
N GLY A 154 4.60 -1.37 -9.54
CA GLY A 154 5.68 -0.70 -8.81
C GLY A 154 6.55 0.21 -9.65
N ILE A 155 7.27 1.13 -9.01
CA ILE A 155 8.37 1.86 -9.62
C ILE A 155 9.35 0.87 -10.24
N LEU A 156 9.68 -0.22 -9.52
CA LEU A 156 10.61 -1.24 -9.99
C LEU A 156 10.05 -2.11 -11.11
N SER A 157 8.77 -1.99 -11.50
CA SER A 157 8.25 -2.62 -12.72
C SER A 157 8.81 -2.00 -14.01
N LYS A 158 9.27 -0.75 -13.94
CA LYS A 158 9.80 -0.01 -15.08
C LYS A 158 11.31 -0.20 -15.17
N GLN A 159 11.81 -0.59 -16.34
CA GLN A 159 13.23 -0.83 -16.56
C GLN A 159 14.09 0.40 -16.25
N GLU A 160 13.72 1.57 -16.76
CA GLU A 160 14.46 2.83 -16.54
C GLU A 160 14.59 3.17 -15.05
N GLN A 161 13.55 2.87 -14.26
CA GLN A 161 13.58 3.08 -12.80
C GLN A 161 14.48 2.06 -12.11
N ARG A 162 14.40 0.79 -12.49
CA ARG A 162 15.35 -0.23 -11.98
C ARG A 162 16.80 0.17 -12.25
N GLU A 163 17.09 0.68 -13.44
CA GLU A 163 18.41 1.16 -13.80
C GLU A 163 18.83 2.37 -12.96
N SER A 164 17.94 3.34 -12.72
CA SER A 164 18.25 4.51 -11.88
C SER A 164 18.50 4.15 -10.41
N TYR A 165 17.79 3.16 -9.87
CA TYR A 165 17.98 2.64 -8.52
C TYR A 165 19.07 1.57 -8.41
N GLY A 166 19.78 1.28 -9.52
CA GLY A 166 20.87 0.29 -9.54
C GLY A 166 20.42 -1.15 -9.27
N VAL A 167 19.15 -1.48 -9.51
CA VAL A 167 18.59 -2.81 -9.26
C VAL A 167 19.27 -3.85 -10.14
N THR A 168 20.00 -4.76 -9.51
CA THR A 168 20.70 -5.87 -10.19
C THR A 168 19.98 -7.21 -10.08
N LYS A 169 18.94 -7.29 -9.24
CA LYS A 169 18.14 -8.52 -9.08
C LYS A 169 17.26 -8.78 -10.32
N PRO A 170 17.01 -10.06 -10.67
CA PRO A 170 16.15 -10.42 -11.80
C PRO A 170 14.73 -9.86 -11.66
N TRP A 171 14.16 -9.40 -12.77
CA TRP A 171 12.78 -8.89 -12.82
C TRP A 171 11.92 -9.61 -13.87
N PRO A 172 10.66 -10.02 -13.55
CA PRO A 172 10.04 -9.96 -12.22
C PRO A 172 10.84 -10.78 -11.18
N PRO A 173 10.70 -10.51 -9.88
CA PRO A 173 11.32 -11.31 -8.84
C PRO A 173 10.97 -12.77 -9.06
N GLU A 174 11.98 -13.64 -9.02
CA GLU A 174 11.75 -15.08 -9.01
C GLU A 174 10.87 -15.42 -7.79
N GLU A 175 9.96 -16.38 -7.94
CA GLU A 175 9.08 -16.81 -6.84
C GLU A 175 9.92 -17.06 -5.59
N ARG A 176 9.57 -16.42 -4.47
CA ARG A 176 10.20 -16.72 -3.18
C ARG A 176 9.84 -18.17 -2.85
N GLN A 177 10.81 -19.08 -2.90
CA GLN A 177 10.66 -20.46 -2.43
C GLN A 177 10.35 -20.51 -0.93
#